data_AF-A0A3C2D2G7-F1
#
_entry.id   AF-A0A3C2D2G7-F1
#
_cell.length_a   1.000
_cell.length_b   1.000
_cell.length_c   1.000
_cell.angle_alpha   90.00
_cell.angle_beta   90.00
_cell.angle_gamma   90.00
#
_symmetry.space_group_name_H-M   'P 1'
#
loop_
_entity.id
_entity.type
_entity.pdbx_description
1 polymer ?
#
loop_
_entity_poly.entity_id
_entity_poly.type
_entity_poly.pdbx_seq_one_letter_code
_entity_poly.pdbx_strand_id
1 'polypeptide(L)'
;MQIPSWANSKNINTNNCVDQTNLRTNSSLATKEVSILLPYFPKINSGAGIEKMNINLVNLNSTGLIIGDEIGVFDGKYCVGAMTITENHMLENSINIPSSANDSLITSPNGFIEGHKITLKVYRTGKVYLLYFQT
;
A
#
# COMPACT_ATOMS: atom_id res chain seq x y z
N MET A 1 4.50 34.49 1.97
CA MET A 1 4.87 33.20 1.35
C MET A 1 3.83 32.19 1.80
N GLN A 2 2.82 31.93 0.97
CA GLN A 2 1.66 31.11 1.34
C GLN A 2 1.97 29.64 1.11
N ILE A 3 1.70 28.84 2.14
CA ILE A 3 1.75 27.38 2.12
C ILE A 3 0.54 26.91 1.28
N PRO A 4 0.70 26.08 0.23
CA PRO A 4 -0.44 25.63 -0.56
C PRO A 4 -1.32 24.63 0.21
N SER A 5 -2.64 24.79 0.12
CA SER A 5 -3.66 24.21 1.03
C SER A 5 -4.03 22.76 0.78
N TRP A 6 -3.15 21.93 0.20
CA TRP A 6 -3.46 20.55 -0.19
C TRP A 6 -2.72 19.48 0.61
N ALA A 7 -1.92 19.86 1.61
CA ALA A 7 -1.31 18.95 2.58
C ALA A 7 -2.38 18.33 3.51
N ASN A 8 -3.33 17.59 2.96
CA ASN A 8 -4.46 17.01 3.67
C ASN A 8 -4.35 15.49 3.66
N SER A 9 -4.12 14.96 4.85
CA SER A 9 -4.17 13.53 5.13
C SER A 9 -5.54 12.98 4.76
N LYS A 10 -5.60 11.88 3.99
CA LYS A 10 -6.87 11.24 3.63
C LYS A 10 -7.12 10.07 4.57
N ASN A 11 -8.08 10.24 5.48
CA ASN A 11 -8.55 9.19 6.38
C ASN A 11 -9.55 8.32 5.62
N ILE A 12 -9.36 7.00 5.60
CA ILE A 12 -10.21 6.11 4.82
C ILE A 12 -10.66 4.87 5.62
N ASN A 13 -11.98 4.67 5.73
CA ASN A 13 -12.64 3.55 6.43
C ASN A 13 -12.93 2.40 5.44
N THR A 14 -12.51 1.16 5.73
CA THR A 14 -12.64 0.02 4.81
C THR A 14 -13.69 -1.00 5.25
N ASN A 15 -14.50 -1.49 4.30
CA ASN A 15 -15.44 -2.59 4.48
C ASN A 15 -15.21 -3.67 3.40
N ASN A 16 -14.88 -4.87 3.88
CA ASN A 16 -14.89 -6.17 3.20
C ASN A 16 -13.94 -6.44 2.03
N CYS A 17 -13.47 -7.69 2.03
CA CYS A 17 -12.33 -8.22 1.30
C CYS A 17 -12.79 -9.43 0.44
N VAL A 18 -12.72 -9.35 -0.90
CA VAL A 18 -13.13 -10.44 -1.84
C VAL A 18 -11.92 -11.00 -2.61
N ASP A 19 -11.85 -12.33 -2.69
CA ASP A 19 -10.75 -13.20 -3.14
C ASP A 19 -10.71 -13.41 -4.66
N GLN A 20 -9.58 -13.13 -5.33
CA GLN A 20 -9.28 -13.65 -6.67
C GLN A 20 -7.78 -14.00 -6.77
N THR A 21 -7.50 -15.25 -7.15
CA THR A 21 -6.19 -15.92 -7.15
C THR A 21 -5.47 -15.88 -8.51
N ASN A 22 -4.15 -16.19 -8.49
CA ASN A 22 -3.17 -16.53 -9.58
C ASN A 22 -2.02 -15.49 -9.77
N LEU A 23 -0.73 -15.79 -10.03
CA LEU A 23 0.07 -16.98 -10.37
C LEU A 23 1.61 -16.67 -10.20
N ARG A 24 2.47 -17.69 -10.26
CA ARG A 24 3.90 -17.83 -9.84
C ARG A 24 4.97 -17.27 -10.82
N THR A 25 6.23 -17.13 -10.35
CA THR A 25 7.46 -17.57 -11.08
C THR A 25 8.71 -17.69 -10.17
N ASN A 26 9.64 -18.56 -10.58
CA ASN A 26 10.69 -19.23 -9.79
C ASN A 26 12.09 -18.62 -9.98
N SER A 27 12.98 -18.68 -8.98
CA SER A 27 14.44 -18.62 -9.20
C SER A 27 15.20 -19.51 -8.20
N SER A 28 15.96 -20.47 -8.74
CA SER A 28 16.77 -21.45 -8.01
C SER A 28 18.18 -20.92 -7.71
N LEU A 29 18.60 -20.93 -6.44
CA LEU A 29 19.97 -21.19 -6.00
C LEU A 29 19.92 -21.46 -4.48
N ALA A 30 20.13 -22.72 -4.08
CA ALA A 30 19.94 -23.15 -2.70
C ALA A 30 21.17 -22.82 -1.85
N THR A 31 21.04 -21.84 -0.95
CA THR A 31 21.83 -21.73 0.27
C THR A 31 20.92 -21.17 1.37
N LYS A 32 20.59 -22.04 2.34
CA LYS A 32 19.95 -21.73 3.62
C LYS A 32 18.77 -20.76 3.51
N GLU A 33 17.55 -21.28 3.45
CA GLU A 33 16.32 -20.48 3.40
C GLU A 33 16.21 -19.57 4.64
N VAL A 34 16.87 -18.42 4.56
CA VAL A 34 16.33 -17.18 5.09
C VAL A 34 15.07 -17.00 4.26
N SER A 35 13.93 -17.35 4.83
CA SER A 35 12.63 -16.91 4.33
C SER A 35 12.62 -15.39 4.41
N ILE A 36 13.27 -14.75 3.42
CA ILE A 36 13.21 -13.32 3.21
C ILE A 36 11.75 -13.09 2.88
N LEU A 37 11.00 -12.56 3.85
CA LEU A 37 9.63 -12.14 3.65
C LEU A 37 9.66 -10.95 2.68
N LEU A 38 9.70 -11.25 1.39
CA LEU A 38 9.59 -10.24 0.35
C LEU A 38 8.17 -9.66 0.43
N PRO A 39 8.03 -8.33 0.31
CA PRO A 39 6.72 -7.73 0.22
C PRO A 39 6.00 -8.31 -1.00
N TYR A 40 4.77 -8.74 -0.79
CA TYR A 40 3.89 -9.23 -1.84
C TYR A 40 3.52 -8.11 -2.83
N PHE A 41 3.48 -6.86 -2.39
CA PHE A 41 3.25 -5.70 -3.25
C PHE A 41 4.54 -4.91 -3.49
N PRO A 42 5.37 -5.30 -4.49
CA PRO A 42 6.58 -4.58 -4.81
C PRO A 42 6.24 -3.16 -5.31
N LYS A 43 6.76 -2.15 -4.63
CA LYS A 43 6.58 -0.75 -5.02
C LYS A 43 7.27 -0.48 -6.36
N ILE A 44 6.63 0.32 -7.22
CA ILE A 44 7.20 0.70 -8.52
C ILE A 44 8.42 1.60 -8.38
N ASN A 45 8.57 2.29 -7.25
CA ASN A 45 9.69 3.21 -7.02
C ASN A 45 10.36 2.91 -5.67
N SER A 46 11.70 2.88 -5.71
CA SER A 46 12.58 2.74 -4.54
C SER A 46 13.32 4.05 -4.21
N GLY A 47 13.08 5.13 -4.98
CA GLY A 47 13.68 6.45 -4.76
C GLY A 47 12.85 7.35 -3.84
N ALA A 48 13.52 8.28 -3.17
CA ALA A 48 12.87 9.35 -2.43
C ALA A 48 12.19 10.32 -3.42
N GLY A 49 11.01 9.95 -3.91
CA GLY A 49 10.15 10.85 -4.68
C GLY A 49 10.00 12.19 -3.96
N ILE A 50 10.11 13.27 -4.74
CA ILE A 50 10.12 14.66 -4.26
C ILE A 50 8.80 15.06 -3.61
N GLU A 51 7.70 14.40 -4.00
CA GLU A 51 6.38 14.59 -3.40
C GLU A 51 5.85 13.28 -2.83
N LYS A 52 5.20 13.38 -1.66
CA LYS A 52 4.72 12.23 -0.88
C LYS A 52 3.27 12.47 -0.45
N MET A 53 2.45 11.45 -0.62
CA MET A 53 1.10 11.37 -0.04
C MET A 53 1.11 10.32 1.07
N ASN A 54 0.37 10.60 2.14
CA ASN A 54 0.14 9.65 3.22
C ASN A 54 -1.30 9.14 3.14
N ILE A 55 -1.45 7.82 3.04
CA ILE A 55 -2.75 7.15 3.15
C ILE A 55 -2.93 6.71 4.60
N ASN A 56 -3.87 7.32 5.31
CA ASN A 56 -4.16 6.97 6.68
C ASN A 56 -5.37 6.05 6.72
N LEU A 57 -5.17 4.80 7.14
CA LEU A 57 -6.26 3.94 7.54
C LEU A 57 -6.43 4.11 9.06
N VAL A 58 -7.63 4.50 9.45
CA VAL A 58 -8.02 4.71 10.84
C VAL A 58 -9.07 3.66 11.23
N ASN A 59 -9.26 3.46 12.52
CA ASN A 59 -10.19 2.46 13.04
C ASN A 59 -9.85 1.04 12.56
N LEU A 60 -8.57 0.68 12.53
CA LEU A 60 -8.12 -0.66 12.10
C LEU A 60 -8.86 -1.79 12.81
N ASN A 61 -9.16 -1.63 14.09
CA ASN A 61 -9.87 -2.61 14.90
C ASN A 61 -11.29 -2.93 14.39
N SER A 62 -11.90 -2.06 13.58
CA SER A 62 -13.22 -2.30 12.95
C SER A 62 -13.16 -2.87 11.53
N THR A 63 -11.96 -2.98 10.94
CA THR A 63 -11.78 -3.35 9.52
C THR A 63 -11.61 -4.85 9.28
N GLY A 64 -11.37 -5.64 10.35
CA GLY A 64 -11.02 -7.06 10.24
C GLY A 64 -9.58 -7.30 9.72
N LEU A 65 -8.79 -6.24 9.58
CA LEU A 65 -7.35 -6.31 9.35
C LEU A 65 -6.63 -6.82 10.60
N ILE A 66 -5.56 -7.59 10.39
CA ILE A 66 -4.78 -8.23 11.47
C ILE A 66 -3.29 -8.01 11.28
N ILE A 67 -2.52 -8.22 12.35
CA ILE A 67 -1.05 -8.19 12.33
C ILE A 67 -0.55 -9.18 11.27
N GLY A 68 0.43 -8.73 10.46
CA GLY A 68 1.00 -9.50 9.36
C GLY A 68 0.31 -9.33 8.01
N ASP A 69 -0.86 -8.68 7.95
CA ASP A 69 -1.44 -8.26 6.68
C ASP A 69 -0.54 -7.22 6.00
N GLU A 70 -0.34 -7.37 4.70
CA GLU A 70 0.31 -6.34 3.89
C GLU A 70 -0.73 -5.55 3.11
N ILE A 71 -0.73 -4.23 3.28
CA ILE A 71 -1.60 -3.32 2.55
C ILE A 71 -0.79 -2.67 1.44
N GLY A 72 -1.27 -2.77 0.21
CA GLY A 72 -0.72 -2.07 -0.95
C GLY A 72 -1.65 -0.96 -1.43
N VAL A 73 -1.06 0.19 -1.75
CA VAL A 73 -1.68 1.38 -2.35
C VAL A 73 -1.41 1.35 -3.85
N PHE A 74 -2.48 1.40 -4.65
CA PHE A 74 -2.39 1.24 -6.09
C PHE A 74 -2.98 2.43 -6.84
N ASP A 75 -2.20 2.92 -7.80
CA ASP A 75 -2.67 3.74 -8.92
C ASP A 75 -2.73 2.85 -10.17
N GLY A 76 -3.95 2.44 -10.54
CA GLY A 76 -4.18 1.43 -11.57
C GLY A 76 -3.49 0.10 -11.24
N LYS A 77 -2.47 -0.27 -12.03
CA LYS A 77 -1.68 -1.51 -11.84
C LYS A 77 -0.41 -1.31 -11.02
N TYR A 78 -0.06 -0.06 -10.67
CA TYR A 78 1.21 0.28 -10.06
C TYR A 78 1.06 0.39 -8.54
N CYS A 79 1.87 -0.37 -7.80
CA CYS A 79 1.97 -0.24 -6.35
C CYS A 79 2.82 0.99 -6.02
N VAL A 80 2.20 2.03 -5.49
CA VAL A 80 2.82 3.34 -5.19
C VAL A 80 3.18 3.50 -3.72
N GLY A 81 2.70 2.59 -2.87
CA GLY A 81 2.97 2.52 -1.44
C GLY A 81 2.58 1.15 -0.90
N ALA A 82 3.27 0.65 0.12
CA ALA A 82 2.92 -0.61 0.77
C ALA A 82 3.41 -0.61 2.21
N MET A 83 2.65 -1.26 3.11
CA MET A 83 3.06 -1.46 4.50
C MET A 83 2.42 -2.69 5.12
N THR A 84 3.17 -3.37 5.98
CA THR A 84 2.68 -4.50 6.79
C THR A 84 2.15 -4.01 8.14
N ILE A 85 1.02 -4.55 8.58
CA ILE A 85 0.42 -4.24 9.88
C ILE A 85 1.27 -4.87 10.99
N THR A 86 1.63 -4.05 11.97
CA THR A 86 2.39 -4.44 13.16
C THR A 86 1.52 -4.28 14.41
N GLU A 87 1.99 -4.78 15.55
CA GLU A 87 1.31 -4.59 16.84
C GLU A 87 1.08 -3.11 17.15
N ASN A 88 2.07 -2.24 16.89
CA ASN A 88 1.95 -0.81 17.14
C ASN A 88 0.79 -0.17 16.36
N HIS A 89 0.59 -0.56 15.09
CA HIS A 89 -0.52 -0.05 14.29
C HIS A 89 -1.88 -0.44 14.89
N MET A 90 -2.00 -1.65 15.45
CA MET A 90 -3.23 -2.11 16.11
C MET A 90 -3.46 -1.38 17.44
N LEU A 91 -2.40 -1.12 18.22
CA LEU A 91 -2.46 -0.34 19.46
C LEU A 91 -2.86 1.12 19.20
N GLU A 92 -2.28 1.73 18.17
CA GLU A 92 -2.61 3.09 17.71
C GLU A 92 -3.93 3.14 16.93
N ASN A 93 -4.53 1.98 16.65
CA ASN A 93 -5.75 1.82 15.86
C ASN A 93 -5.70 2.55 14.50
N SER A 94 -4.50 2.70 13.95
CA SER A 94 -4.24 3.45 12.73
C SER A 94 -2.92 3.04 12.07
N ILE A 95 -2.82 3.29 10.77
CA ILE A 95 -1.60 3.05 9.99
C ILE A 95 -1.47 4.14 8.92
N ASN A 96 -0.25 4.66 8.77
CA ASN A 96 0.09 5.67 7.77
C ASN A 96 0.97 5.06 6.68
N ILE A 97 0.44 4.89 5.47
CA ILE A 97 1.16 4.30 4.35
C ILE A 97 1.73 5.42 3.47
N PRO A 98 3.06 5.63 3.46
CA PRO A 98 3.68 6.61 2.58
C PRO A 98 3.62 6.10 1.14
N SER A 99 3.15 6.98 0.25
CA SER A 99 3.05 6.76 -1.19
C SER A 99 3.81 7.85 -1.94
N SER A 100 4.64 7.47 -2.90
CA SER A 100 5.44 8.42 -3.68
C SER A 100 4.67 8.93 -4.88
N ALA A 101 4.73 10.24 -5.13
CA ALA A 101 4.18 10.83 -6.34
C ALA A 101 4.99 10.44 -7.58
N ASN A 102 4.34 10.49 -8.73
CA ASN A 102 5.01 10.32 -10.00
C ASN A 102 5.93 11.53 -10.26
N ASP A 103 7.23 11.30 -10.28
CA ASP A 103 8.20 12.27 -10.77
C ASP A 103 8.10 12.30 -12.30
N SER A 104 7.34 13.28 -12.81
CA SER A 104 7.04 13.52 -14.22
C SER A 104 8.27 13.72 -15.12
N LEU A 105 9.48 13.67 -14.56
CA LEU A 105 10.76 13.72 -15.26
C LEU A 105 11.11 12.42 -16.02
N ILE A 106 10.42 11.29 -15.76
CA ILE A 106 10.66 10.01 -16.43
C ILE A 106 9.44 9.62 -17.28
N THR A 107 9.66 9.05 -18.46
CA THR A 107 8.60 8.61 -19.39
C THR A 107 7.77 7.42 -18.89
N SER A 108 8.17 6.78 -17.78
CA SER A 108 7.51 5.63 -17.17
C SER A 108 6.94 6.02 -15.80
N PRO A 109 5.71 5.61 -15.46
CA PRO A 109 5.13 5.89 -14.16
C PRO A 109 6.01 5.38 -13.02
N ASN A 110 6.30 6.23 -12.03
CA ASN A 110 7.13 5.93 -10.87
C ASN A 110 6.46 6.39 -9.55
N GLY A 111 5.15 6.62 -9.59
CA GLY A 111 4.37 7.00 -8.41
C GLY A 111 2.91 7.25 -8.76
N PHE A 112 2.15 7.80 -7.81
CA PHE A 112 0.75 8.16 -8.03
C PHE A 112 0.64 9.43 -8.88
N ILE A 113 -0.44 9.53 -9.65
CA ILE A 113 -0.79 10.71 -10.43
C ILE A 113 -1.98 11.41 -9.78
N GLU A 114 -1.91 12.73 -9.63
CA GLU A 114 -3.00 13.51 -9.04
C GLU A 114 -4.30 13.35 -9.86
N GLY A 115 -5.43 13.21 -9.16
CA GLY A 115 -6.73 13.00 -9.79
C GLY A 115 -7.01 11.53 -10.18
N HIS A 116 -6.01 10.65 -10.15
CA HIS A 116 -6.25 9.23 -10.34
C HIS A 116 -6.97 8.59 -9.15
N LYS A 117 -7.77 7.57 -9.45
CA LYS A 117 -8.43 6.77 -8.43
C LYS A 117 -7.43 5.84 -7.77
N ILE A 118 -7.18 6.06 -6.48
CA ILE A 118 -6.41 5.15 -5.64
C ILE A 118 -7.26 3.96 -5.20
N THR A 119 -6.67 2.77 -5.24
CA THR A 119 -7.27 1.54 -4.73
C THR A 119 -6.35 0.91 -3.68
N LEU A 120 -6.93 0.23 -2.69
CA LEU A 120 -6.18 -0.52 -1.70
C LEU A 120 -6.38 -2.01 -1.89
N LYS A 121 -5.31 -2.77 -1.71
CA LYS A 121 -5.34 -4.23 -1.68
C LYS A 121 -4.69 -4.73 -0.40
N VAL A 122 -5.17 -5.84 0.11
CA VAL A 122 -4.59 -6.56 1.24
C VAL A 122 -4.07 -7.89 0.75
N TYR A 123 -2.85 -8.24 1.14
CA TYR A 123 -2.34 -9.59 1.03
C TYR A 123 -2.34 -10.24 2.42
N ARG A 124 -2.98 -11.40 2.51
CA ARG A 124 -3.01 -12.24 3.72
C ARG A 124 -2.89 -13.70 3.31
N THR A 125 -1.79 -14.34 3.72
CA THR A 125 -1.58 -15.79 3.62
C THR A 125 -1.92 -16.36 2.22
N GLY A 126 -1.38 -15.75 1.15
CA GLY A 126 -1.57 -16.23 -0.22
C GLY A 126 -2.83 -15.71 -0.93
N LYS A 127 -3.66 -14.89 -0.27
CA LYS A 127 -4.87 -14.30 -0.84
C LYS A 127 -4.78 -12.79 -0.92
N VAL A 128 -5.32 -12.25 -2.01
CA VAL A 128 -5.44 -10.81 -2.24
C VAL A 128 -6.89 -10.39 -2.12
N TYR A 129 -7.11 -9.31 -1.38
CA TYR A 129 -8.42 -8.74 -1.17
C TYR A 129 -8.45 -7.27 -1.59
N LEU A 130 -9.52 -6.85 -2.26
CA LEU A 130 -9.77 -5.43 -2.51
C LEU A 130 -10.45 -4.79 -1.30
N LEU A 131 -9.92 -3.68 -0.84
CA LEU A 131 -10.55 -2.86 0.20
C LEU A 131 -11.41 -1.79 -0.45
N TYR A 132 -12.71 -1.83 -0.17
CA TYR A 132 -13.65 -0.80 -0.57
C TYR A 132 -13.91 0.14 0.59
N PHE A 133 -13.97 1.43 0.26
CA PHE A 133 -14.27 2.46 1.24
C PHE A 133 -15.71 2.93 1.09
N GLN A 134 -16.39 3.11 2.22
CA GLN A 134 -17.63 3.88 2.27
C GLN A 134 -17.26 5.28 2.74
N THR A 135 -17.47 6.25 1.85
CA THR A 135 -17.38 7.69 2.12
C THR A 135 -18.72 8.22 2.58
#